data_AF-A0A975H6Q3-F1
#
_entry.id   AF-A0A975H6Q3-F1
#
_cell.length_a   1.000
_cell.length_b   1.000
_cell.length_c   1.000
_cell.angle_alpha   90.00
_cell.angle_beta   90.00
_cell.angle_gamma   90.00
#
_symmetry.space_group_name_H-M   'P 1'
#
loop_
_entity.id
_entity.type
_entity.pdbx_description
1 polymer ?
#
loop_
_entity_poly.entity_id
_entity_poly.type
_entity_poly.pdbx_seq_one_letter_code
_entity_poly.pdbx_strand_id
1 'polypeptide(L)'
;MKYLLTLFLLISISVNSQDFAEVDAKVTKYPRFSKVEDLATKIDNDFSKDEEKARAAFFWLAKNIRYNLKEFYNPKQRSIRFSYASEAEKLQKLQAAKNNLVNATFKTKQGVCEEYAQSFKRICDLLGLNSKVIKGYARNTPNEIGIPANTTNHAWNAIQLNEKWIILDATWAAGYEYNGKWIRKFNNYFYNIPKEKIFKTHFPDDSLWVLRFGRMSLSEFYNQPIYGHNFLNSNIELLSPQNGIIKAENGKNIILKFKNLALNSAIIYNFKGYRYAQKPVLKMENGITIVSIPNPKKNSELYLYFNNEVALQFKTK
;
A
#
# COMPACT_ATOMS: atom_id res chain seq x y z
N MET A 1 58.02 -22.30 -1.19
CA MET A 1 56.66 -22.43 -0.61
C MET A 1 55.75 -21.45 -1.33
N LYS A 2 54.90 -21.92 -2.26
CA LYS A 2 53.90 -21.08 -2.93
C LYS A 2 52.55 -21.36 -2.28
N TYR A 3 51.99 -20.36 -1.58
CA TYR A 3 50.65 -20.45 -1.01
C TYR A 3 49.61 -20.19 -2.11
N LEU A 4 48.76 -21.19 -2.36
CA LEU A 4 47.63 -21.09 -3.27
C LEU A 4 46.44 -20.54 -2.46
N LEU A 5 46.06 -19.29 -2.72
CA LEU A 5 44.90 -18.66 -2.10
C LEU A 5 43.65 -19.03 -2.92
N THR A 6 42.87 -20.01 -2.45
CA THR A 6 41.55 -20.32 -3.02
C THR A 6 40.51 -19.33 -2.50
N LEU A 7 40.08 -18.43 -3.38
CA LEU A 7 38.98 -17.49 -3.16
C LEU A 7 37.65 -18.24 -3.27
N PHE A 8 36.96 -18.46 -2.15
CA PHE A 8 35.59 -18.97 -2.14
C PHE A 8 34.62 -17.85 -2.58
N LEU A 9 34.14 -17.92 -3.82
CA LEU A 9 33.05 -17.08 -4.30
C LEU A 9 31.74 -17.57 -3.67
N LEU A 10 31.27 -16.90 -2.62
CA LEU A 10 29.92 -17.10 -2.09
C LEU A 10 28.92 -16.52 -3.09
N ILE A 11 28.34 -17.39 -3.91
CA ILE A 11 27.20 -17.07 -4.76
C ILE A 11 25.98 -16.92 -3.85
N SER A 12 25.66 -15.68 -3.47
CA SER A 12 24.43 -15.34 -2.76
C SER A 12 23.23 -15.48 -3.72
N ILE A 13 22.66 -16.68 -3.81
CA ILE A 13 21.40 -16.91 -4.51
C ILE A 13 20.28 -16.24 -3.70
N SER A 14 20.00 -14.98 -3.99
CA SER A 14 18.87 -14.25 -3.41
C SER A 14 17.64 -14.48 -4.25
N VAL A 15 17.04 -15.66 -4.16
CA VAL A 15 15.72 -15.95 -4.75
C VAL A 15 14.78 -16.37 -3.62
N ASN A 16 14.13 -15.39 -3.01
CA ASN A 16 12.92 -15.62 -2.22
C ASN A 16 11.79 -14.79 -2.82
N SER A 17 11.39 -15.12 -4.05
CA SER A 17 10.01 -14.88 -4.44
C SER A 17 9.22 -16.03 -3.82
N GLN A 18 8.63 -15.79 -2.65
CA GLN A 18 7.73 -16.78 -2.05
C GLN A 18 6.48 -16.84 -2.92
N ASP A 19 6.35 -17.93 -3.67
CA ASP A 19 5.12 -18.22 -4.41
C ASP A 19 4.05 -18.68 -3.41
N PHE A 20 2.97 -17.91 -3.32
CA PHE A 20 1.84 -18.17 -2.43
C PHE A 20 0.62 -18.72 -3.17
N ALA A 21 0.76 -19.12 -4.44
CA ALA A 21 -0.35 -19.62 -5.24
C ALA A 21 -1.10 -20.78 -4.58
N GLU A 22 -0.37 -21.72 -3.96
CA GLU A 22 -0.98 -22.86 -3.26
C GLU A 22 -1.76 -22.42 -2.00
N VAL A 23 -1.19 -21.51 -1.21
CA VAL A 23 -1.84 -20.93 -0.03
C VAL A 23 -3.13 -20.23 -0.45
N ASP A 24 -3.06 -19.36 -1.45
CA ASP A 24 -4.19 -18.60 -1.96
C ASP A 24 -5.28 -19.52 -2.55
N ALA A 25 -4.89 -20.56 -3.28
CA ALA A 25 -5.81 -21.54 -3.85
C ALA A 25 -6.56 -22.33 -2.76
N LYS A 26 -5.86 -22.69 -1.68
CA LYS A 26 -6.47 -23.37 -0.53
C LYS A 26 -7.40 -22.43 0.23
N VAL A 27 -6.97 -21.22 0.54
CA VAL A 27 -7.75 -20.20 1.27
C VAL A 27 -8.98 -19.73 0.48
N THR A 28 -8.92 -19.71 -0.85
CA THR A 28 -10.10 -19.41 -1.69
C THR A 28 -11.25 -20.39 -1.46
N LYS A 29 -10.95 -21.63 -1.07
CA LYS A 29 -11.95 -22.67 -0.78
C LYS A 29 -12.50 -22.60 0.65
N TYR A 30 -11.99 -21.72 1.50
CA TYR A 30 -12.46 -21.60 2.88
C TYR A 30 -13.92 -21.12 2.92
N PRO A 31 -14.72 -21.57 3.91
CA PRO A 31 -16.02 -21.00 4.15
C PRO A 31 -15.90 -19.56 4.65
N ARG A 32 -17.05 -18.88 4.74
CA ARG A 32 -17.12 -17.60 5.43
C ARG A 32 -17.14 -17.84 6.94
N PHE A 33 -16.21 -17.22 7.67
CA PHE A 33 -16.16 -17.28 9.13
C PHE A 33 -16.83 -16.06 9.76
N SER A 34 -17.70 -16.28 10.74
CA SER A 34 -18.36 -15.20 11.50
C SER A 34 -17.65 -14.86 12.81
N LYS A 35 -16.66 -15.68 13.21
CA LYS A 35 -15.76 -15.45 14.33
C LYS A 35 -14.32 -15.49 13.82
N VAL A 36 -13.45 -14.67 14.42
CA VAL A 36 -12.04 -14.61 14.04
C VAL A 36 -11.28 -15.85 14.49
N GLU A 37 -11.68 -16.43 15.62
CA GLU A 37 -11.13 -17.66 16.18
C GLU A 37 -11.29 -18.84 15.22
N ASP A 38 -12.44 -18.98 14.56
CA ASP A 38 -12.69 -20.09 13.61
C ASP A 38 -11.75 -20.02 12.40
N LEU A 39 -11.49 -18.81 11.89
CA LEU A 39 -10.53 -18.59 10.81
C LEU A 39 -9.10 -18.90 11.27
N ALA A 40 -8.70 -18.41 12.44
CA ALA A 40 -7.36 -18.65 12.97
C ALA A 40 -7.12 -20.16 13.16
N THR A 41 -8.05 -20.88 13.79
CA THR A 41 -7.97 -22.35 13.93
C THR A 41 -7.88 -23.05 12.58
N LYS A 42 -8.64 -22.60 11.58
CA LYS A 42 -8.56 -23.21 10.24
C LYS A 42 -7.20 -22.96 9.59
N ILE A 43 -6.64 -21.77 9.72
CA ILE A 43 -5.30 -21.43 9.21
C ILE A 43 -4.23 -22.27 9.92
N ASP A 44 -4.30 -22.38 11.25
CA ASP A 44 -3.31 -23.11 12.06
C ASP A 44 -3.28 -24.60 11.72
N ASN A 45 -4.44 -25.21 11.47
CA ASN A 45 -4.54 -26.60 11.04
C ASN A 45 -4.03 -26.83 9.60
N ASP A 46 -4.13 -25.83 8.74
CA ASP A 46 -3.87 -25.98 7.30
C ASP A 46 -2.45 -25.62 6.87
N PHE A 47 -1.73 -24.85 7.68
CA PHE A 47 -0.40 -24.33 7.37
C PHE A 47 0.51 -24.41 8.58
N SER A 48 1.74 -24.87 8.37
CA SER A 48 2.74 -25.01 9.44
C SER A 48 3.71 -23.83 9.50
N LYS A 49 3.99 -23.17 8.37
CA LYS A 49 4.95 -22.06 8.30
C LYS A 49 4.28 -20.72 8.60
N ASP A 50 4.99 -19.87 9.33
CA ASP A 50 4.52 -18.55 9.73
C ASP A 50 4.18 -17.66 8.52
N GLU A 51 4.94 -17.77 7.43
CA GLU A 51 4.70 -16.99 6.20
C GLU A 51 3.42 -17.43 5.49
N GLU A 52 3.15 -18.73 5.45
CA GLU A 52 1.92 -19.30 4.88
C GLU A 52 0.71 -18.89 5.73
N LYS A 53 0.83 -18.94 7.06
CA LYS A 53 -0.20 -18.46 8.01
C LYS A 53 -0.49 -16.97 7.84
N ALA A 54 0.56 -16.15 7.78
CA ALA A 54 0.45 -14.70 7.57
C ALA A 54 -0.19 -14.38 6.21
N ARG A 55 0.22 -15.09 5.15
CA ARG A 55 -0.37 -14.98 3.82
C ARG A 55 -1.85 -15.33 3.84
N ALA A 56 -2.21 -16.45 4.45
CA ALA A 56 -3.59 -16.91 4.51
C ALA A 56 -4.50 -15.89 5.22
N ALA A 57 -4.05 -15.32 6.34
CA ALA A 57 -4.77 -14.28 7.06
C ALA A 57 -4.99 -13.02 6.19
N PHE A 58 -3.92 -12.52 5.56
CA PHE A 58 -3.98 -11.37 4.66
C PHE A 58 -4.93 -11.60 3.47
N PHE A 59 -4.74 -12.73 2.78
CA PHE A 59 -5.48 -13.05 1.57
C PHE A 59 -6.97 -13.26 1.88
N TRP A 60 -7.28 -13.98 2.96
CA TRP A 60 -8.67 -14.19 3.36
C TRP A 60 -9.36 -12.85 3.65
N LEU A 61 -8.72 -11.93 4.39
CA LEU A 61 -9.30 -10.61 4.68
C LEU A 61 -9.54 -9.80 3.41
N ALA A 62 -8.55 -9.72 2.51
CA ALA A 62 -8.65 -8.98 1.26
C ALA A 62 -9.78 -9.51 0.36
N LYS A 63 -10.01 -10.83 0.35
CA LYS A 63 -11.04 -11.48 -0.48
C LYS A 63 -12.42 -11.49 0.16
N ASN A 64 -12.52 -11.46 1.49
CA ASN A 64 -13.80 -11.67 2.19
C ASN A 64 -14.38 -10.41 2.83
N ILE A 65 -13.58 -9.45 3.27
CA ILE A 65 -14.07 -8.20 3.84
C ILE A 65 -14.28 -7.18 2.73
N ARG A 66 -15.37 -6.42 2.80
CA ARG A 66 -15.71 -5.33 1.86
C ARG A 66 -15.42 -3.98 2.53
N TYR A 67 -14.83 -3.05 1.80
CA TYR A 67 -14.66 -1.70 2.32
C TYR A 67 -16.01 -1.00 2.53
N ASN A 68 -16.19 -0.40 3.70
CA ASN A 68 -17.41 0.30 4.08
C ASN A 68 -17.35 1.78 3.67
N LEU A 69 -17.70 2.06 2.41
CA LEU A 69 -17.70 3.43 1.88
C LEU A 69 -18.69 4.36 2.61
N LYS A 70 -19.82 3.84 3.10
CA LYS A 70 -20.79 4.63 3.85
C LYS A 70 -20.18 5.20 5.12
N GLU A 71 -19.49 4.35 5.87
CA GLU A 71 -18.76 4.73 7.08
C GLU A 71 -17.55 5.61 6.75
N PHE A 72 -16.84 5.35 5.64
CA PHE A 72 -15.72 6.17 5.22
C PHE A 72 -16.12 7.63 4.93
N TYR A 73 -17.19 7.86 4.16
CA TYR A 73 -17.65 9.21 3.85
C TYR A 73 -18.43 9.88 4.99
N ASN A 74 -19.09 9.08 5.83
CA ASN A 74 -19.87 9.58 6.97
C ASN A 74 -19.47 8.82 8.24
N PRO A 75 -18.25 9.07 8.77
CA PRO A 75 -17.74 8.33 9.91
C PRO A 75 -18.61 8.59 11.12
N LYS A 76 -19.14 7.53 11.72
CA LYS A 76 -19.75 7.64 13.03
C LYS A 76 -18.65 7.96 14.04
N GLN A 77 -18.94 8.80 15.02
CA GLN A 77 -17.96 9.13 16.05
C GLN A 77 -17.59 7.84 16.82
N ARG A 78 -16.34 7.38 16.66
CA ARG A 78 -15.80 6.19 17.34
C ARG A 78 -15.03 6.57 18.61
N SER A 79 -15.49 7.58 19.33
CA SER A 79 -14.86 7.96 20.61
C SER A 79 -15.31 6.98 21.68
N ILE A 80 -14.36 6.26 22.27
CA ILE A 80 -14.62 5.39 23.40
C ILE A 80 -14.21 6.15 24.65
N ARG A 81 -15.18 6.50 25.49
CA ARG A 81 -14.93 7.10 26.81
C ARG A 81 -15.16 6.04 27.87
N PHE A 82 -14.14 5.79 28.68
CA PHE A 82 -14.20 4.87 29.82
C PHE A 82 -13.27 5.35 30.93
N SER A 83 -13.64 5.09 32.19
CA SER A 83 -12.74 5.24 33.35
C SER A 83 -11.92 3.97 33.54
N TYR A 84 -10.78 4.08 34.22
CA TYR A 84 -9.92 2.96 34.59
C TYR A 84 -9.19 3.29 35.90
N ALA A 85 -8.98 2.30 36.76
CA ALA A 85 -8.29 2.41 38.03
C ALA A 85 -6.78 2.05 37.93
N SER A 86 -6.38 1.38 36.84
CA SER A 86 -4.97 1.03 36.58
C SER A 86 -4.66 1.02 35.08
N GLU A 87 -3.37 1.11 34.71
CA GLU A 87 -2.94 0.95 33.32
C GLU A 87 -3.25 -0.46 32.77
N ALA A 88 -3.20 -1.50 33.61
CA ALA A 88 -3.58 -2.85 33.21
C ALA A 88 -5.06 -2.92 32.81
N GLU A 89 -5.96 -2.33 33.61
CA GLU A 89 -7.39 -2.27 33.31
C GLU A 89 -7.66 -1.45 32.04
N LYS A 90 -6.96 -0.33 31.86
CA LYS A 90 -7.05 0.49 30.64
C LYS A 90 -6.68 -0.32 29.40
N LEU A 91 -5.57 -1.06 29.44
CA LEU A 91 -5.14 -1.93 28.34
C LEU A 91 -6.16 -3.03 28.06
N GLN A 92 -6.74 -3.63 29.10
CA GLN A 92 -7.79 -4.64 28.95
C GLN A 92 -9.04 -4.07 28.28
N LYS A 93 -9.51 -2.88 28.70
CA LYS A 93 -10.67 -2.20 28.11
C LYS A 93 -10.43 -1.81 26.65
N LEU A 94 -9.23 -1.31 26.33
CA LEU A 94 -8.84 -1.04 24.94
C LEU A 94 -8.79 -2.31 24.09
N GLN A 95 -8.28 -3.41 24.64
CA GLN A 95 -8.26 -4.69 23.93
C GLN A 95 -9.68 -5.24 23.71
N ALA A 96 -10.57 -5.13 24.71
CA ALA A 96 -11.96 -5.53 24.58
C ALA A 96 -12.69 -4.73 23.47
N ALA A 97 -12.44 -3.42 23.40
CA ALA A 97 -12.96 -2.57 22.32
C ALA A 97 -12.47 -3.03 20.93
N LYS A 98 -11.18 -3.34 20.79
CA LYS A 98 -10.63 -3.88 19.54
C LYS A 98 -11.24 -5.24 19.19
N ASN A 99 -11.42 -6.12 20.17
CA ASN A 99 -12.07 -7.42 19.94
C ASN A 99 -13.52 -7.25 19.46
N ASN A 100 -14.27 -6.31 20.06
CA ASN A 100 -15.64 -5.99 19.62
C ASN A 100 -15.68 -5.47 18.18
N LEU A 101 -14.71 -4.62 17.80
CA LEU A 101 -14.54 -4.13 16.42
C LEU A 101 -14.33 -5.32 15.46
N VAL A 102 -13.35 -6.19 15.74
CA VAL A 102 -13.05 -7.36 14.91
C VAL A 102 -14.25 -8.31 14.82
N ASN A 103 -14.93 -8.56 15.93
CA ASN A 103 -16.14 -9.39 15.95
C ASN A 103 -17.25 -8.81 15.06
N ALA A 104 -17.44 -7.49 15.08
CA ALA A 104 -18.40 -6.83 14.19
C ALA A 104 -17.97 -6.93 12.72
N THR A 105 -16.67 -6.77 12.41
CA THR A 105 -16.12 -6.94 11.06
C THR A 105 -16.36 -8.36 10.54
N PHE A 106 -16.11 -9.39 11.34
CA PHE A 106 -16.36 -10.78 10.93
C PHE A 106 -17.84 -11.06 10.77
N LYS A 107 -18.73 -10.52 11.61
CA LYS A 107 -20.18 -10.71 11.44
C LYS A 107 -20.71 -10.02 10.18
N THR A 108 -20.34 -8.76 9.97
CA THR A 108 -20.87 -7.92 8.87
C THR A 108 -20.14 -8.11 7.54
N LYS A 109 -18.92 -8.67 7.57
CA LYS A 109 -17.97 -8.75 6.44
C LYS A 109 -17.65 -7.38 5.84
N GLN A 110 -17.69 -6.32 6.66
CA GLN A 110 -17.48 -4.94 6.26
C GLN A 110 -16.59 -4.18 7.26
N GLY A 111 -15.84 -3.21 6.78
CA GLY A 111 -14.99 -2.36 7.62
C GLY A 111 -14.26 -1.28 6.83
N VAL A 112 -13.64 -0.33 7.53
CA VAL A 112 -12.64 0.59 6.94
C VAL A 112 -11.24 0.11 7.32
N CYS A 113 -10.19 0.89 7.01
CA CYS A 113 -8.80 0.46 7.18
C CYS A 113 -8.46 -0.04 8.60
N GLU A 114 -9.02 0.58 9.65
CA GLU A 114 -8.85 0.14 11.04
C GLU A 114 -9.37 -1.30 11.25
N GLU A 115 -10.56 -1.64 10.76
CA GLU A 115 -11.14 -2.99 10.88
C GLU A 115 -10.27 -4.05 10.20
N TYR A 116 -9.76 -3.76 9.00
CA TYR A 116 -8.84 -4.67 8.31
C TYR A 116 -7.57 -4.87 9.13
N ALA A 117 -6.94 -3.77 9.59
CA ALA A 117 -5.67 -3.82 10.29
C ALA A 117 -5.77 -4.51 11.66
N GLN A 118 -6.84 -4.22 12.42
CA GLN A 118 -7.10 -4.87 13.70
C GLN A 118 -7.49 -6.35 13.52
N SER A 119 -8.25 -6.68 12.46
CA SER A 119 -8.58 -8.08 12.16
C SER A 119 -7.34 -8.90 11.84
N PHE A 120 -6.43 -8.37 11.00
CA PHE A 120 -5.17 -9.04 10.70
C PHE A 120 -4.32 -9.25 11.95
N LYS A 121 -4.17 -8.19 12.78
CA LYS A 121 -3.47 -8.27 14.06
C LYS A 121 -4.07 -9.33 14.99
N ARG A 122 -5.39 -9.38 15.11
CA ARG A 122 -6.10 -10.36 15.96
C ARG A 122 -5.90 -11.79 15.47
N ILE A 123 -5.94 -12.04 14.16
CA ILE A 123 -5.64 -13.37 13.59
C ILE A 123 -4.19 -13.75 13.92
N CYS A 124 -3.24 -12.84 13.71
CA CYS A 124 -1.83 -13.09 14.02
C CYS A 124 -1.62 -13.41 15.51
N ASP A 125 -2.26 -12.68 16.41
CA ASP A 125 -2.17 -12.93 17.85
C ASP A 125 -2.66 -14.34 18.22
N LEU A 126 -3.75 -14.80 17.60
CA LEU A 126 -4.28 -16.15 17.79
C LEU A 126 -3.36 -17.23 17.21
N LEU A 127 -2.57 -16.90 16.21
CA LEU A 127 -1.59 -17.79 15.56
C LEU A 127 -0.19 -17.70 16.20
N GLY A 128 -0.01 -16.90 17.26
CA GLY A 128 1.30 -16.69 17.89
C GLY A 128 2.27 -15.82 17.08
N LEU A 129 1.79 -15.11 16.06
CA LEU A 129 2.63 -14.31 15.16
C LEU A 129 2.77 -12.86 15.65
N ASN A 130 4.00 -12.36 15.69
CA ASN A 130 4.28 -10.98 16.09
C ASN A 130 3.94 -9.99 14.97
N SER A 131 2.77 -9.35 15.07
CA SER A 131 2.36 -8.27 14.17
C SER A 131 2.05 -6.97 14.92
N LYS A 132 2.01 -5.85 14.20
CA LYS A 132 1.69 -4.52 14.71
C LYS A 132 0.72 -3.83 13.76
N VAL A 133 -0.21 -3.06 14.32
CA VAL A 133 -1.03 -2.10 13.57
C VAL A 133 -0.24 -0.79 13.51
N ILE A 134 -0.07 -0.26 12.31
CA ILE A 134 0.59 1.03 12.07
C ILE A 134 -0.50 2.01 11.63
N LYS A 135 -0.56 3.15 12.32
CA LYS A 135 -1.39 4.29 11.93
C LYS A 135 -0.51 5.33 11.26
N GLY A 136 -1.08 6.04 10.30
CA GLY A 136 -0.35 7.09 9.59
C GLY A 136 -1.15 7.72 8.47
N TYR A 137 -0.42 8.13 7.45
CA TYR A 137 -0.90 8.93 6.34
C TYR A 137 -0.77 8.16 5.04
N ALA A 138 -1.82 8.20 4.23
CA ALA A 138 -1.83 7.79 2.85
C ALA A 138 -2.44 8.89 1.97
N ARG A 139 -2.10 8.89 0.68
CA ARG A 139 -2.58 9.87 -0.31
C ARG A 139 -3.10 9.11 -1.53
N ASN A 140 -4.29 9.46 -2.00
CA ASN A 140 -4.97 8.74 -3.08
C ASN A 140 -5.18 9.59 -4.33
N THR A 141 -5.18 10.91 -4.20
CA THR A 141 -5.58 11.84 -5.27
C THR A 141 -4.62 13.02 -5.42
N PRO A 142 -4.57 13.66 -6.61
CA PRO A 142 -3.69 14.81 -6.84
C PRO A 142 -4.04 16.03 -5.99
N ASN A 143 -5.26 16.10 -5.46
CA ASN A 143 -5.71 17.21 -4.60
C ASN A 143 -5.03 17.20 -3.23
N GLU A 144 -4.52 16.06 -2.79
CA GLU A 144 -3.78 15.91 -1.53
C GLU A 144 -2.29 16.29 -1.67
N ILE A 145 -1.79 16.50 -2.89
CA ILE A 145 -0.38 16.86 -3.12
C ILE A 145 -0.10 18.24 -2.52
N GLY A 146 0.87 18.28 -1.60
CA GLY A 146 1.31 19.47 -0.89
C GLY A 146 0.36 19.93 0.23
N ILE A 147 -0.62 19.10 0.62
CA ILE A 147 -1.60 19.42 1.68
C ILE A 147 -1.56 18.36 2.78
N PRO A 148 -0.73 18.55 3.84
CA PRO A 148 -0.67 17.62 4.96
C PRO A 148 -2.01 17.50 5.69
N ALA A 149 -2.45 16.27 5.97
CA ALA A 149 -3.61 16.02 6.81
C ALA A 149 -3.27 16.30 8.30
N ASN A 150 -4.26 16.83 9.03
CA ASN A 150 -4.09 17.17 10.45
C ASN A 150 -4.07 15.94 11.37
N THR A 151 -4.63 14.81 10.93
CA THR A 151 -4.69 13.56 11.69
C THR A 151 -4.40 12.38 10.77
N THR A 152 -3.99 11.25 11.34
CA THR A 152 -3.80 9.99 10.60
C THR A 152 -5.08 9.60 9.87
N ASN A 153 -4.97 9.27 8.58
CA ASN A 153 -6.11 8.91 7.74
C ASN A 153 -6.10 7.45 7.28
N HIS A 154 -5.09 6.66 7.68
CA HIS A 154 -4.96 5.28 7.26
C HIS A 154 -4.34 4.37 8.32
N ALA A 155 -4.64 3.07 8.23
CA ALA A 155 -4.12 2.04 9.11
C ALA A 155 -3.79 0.76 8.32
N TRP A 156 -2.63 0.18 8.59
CA TRP A 156 -2.12 -1.05 7.95
C TRP A 156 -1.31 -1.88 8.96
N ASN A 157 -0.61 -2.92 8.51
CA ASN A 157 0.15 -3.79 9.39
C ASN A 157 1.63 -3.93 9.00
N ALA A 158 2.43 -4.22 10.01
CA ALA A 158 3.71 -4.90 9.83
C ALA A 158 3.69 -6.22 10.61
N ILE A 159 4.37 -7.23 10.09
CA ILE A 159 4.51 -8.54 10.73
C ILE A 159 5.97 -8.98 10.66
N GLN A 160 6.47 -9.55 11.76
CA GLN A 160 7.81 -10.09 11.84
C GLN A 160 7.78 -11.57 11.44
N LEU A 161 8.47 -11.91 10.36
CA LEU A 161 8.61 -13.27 9.83
C LEU A 161 10.10 -13.52 9.58
N ASN A 162 10.65 -14.64 10.06
CA ASN A 162 12.08 -14.95 9.98
C ASN A 162 12.95 -13.75 10.38
N GLU A 163 12.64 -13.16 11.55
CA GLU A 163 13.31 -11.99 12.13
C GLU A 163 13.19 -10.68 11.32
N LYS A 164 12.53 -10.70 10.17
CA LYS A 164 12.36 -9.54 9.29
C LYS A 164 10.95 -9.00 9.38
N TRP A 165 10.84 -7.69 9.58
CA TRP A 165 9.57 -6.98 9.41
C TRP A 165 9.24 -6.85 7.92
N ILE A 166 8.08 -7.40 7.54
CA ILE A 166 7.41 -7.12 6.27
C ILE A 166 6.21 -6.21 6.50
N ILE A 167 5.83 -5.45 5.47
CA ILE A 167 4.74 -4.49 5.52
C ILE A 167 3.62 -4.96 4.61
N LEU A 168 2.38 -4.88 5.08
CA LEU A 168 1.22 -5.27 4.28
C LEU A 168 0.01 -4.37 4.57
N ASP A 169 -0.86 -4.27 3.58
CA ASP A 169 -2.12 -3.57 3.69
C ASP A 169 -3.26 -4.39 3.06
N ALA A 170 -3.99 -5.11 3.91
CA ALA A 170 -5.13 -5.91 3.49
C ALA A 170 -6.30 -5.06 2.94
N THR A 171 -6.37 -3.78 3.30
CA THR A 171 -7.39 -2.84 2.81
C THR A 171 -7.17 -2.53 1.34
N TRP A 172 -5.98 -2.05 0.98
CA TRP A 172 -5.65 -1.70 -0.40
C TRP A 172 -5.46 -2.95 -1.28
N ALA A 173 -5.16 -4.10 -0.67
CA ALA A 173 -5.21 -5.39 -1.34
C ALA A 173 -6.63 -5.83 -1.71
N ALA A 174 -7.68 -5.37 -1.02
CA ALA A 174 -9.04 -5.85 -1.22
C ALA A 174 -9.72 -5.27 -2.47
N GLY A 175 -9.29 -4.09 -2.91
CA GLY A 175 -9.93 -3.35 -3.99
C GLY A 175 -9.76 -1.84 -3.86
N TYR A 176 -10.59 -1.10 -4.59
CA TYR A 176 -10.54 0.35 -4.64
C TYR A 176 -11.93 0.95 -4.85
N GLU A 177 -12.05 2.25 -4.61
CA GLU A 177 -13.25 3.03 -4.93
C GLU A 177 -13.19 3.54 -6.37
N TYR A 178 -14.29 3.41 -7.10
CA TYR A 178 -14.45 3.96 -8.44
C TYR A 178 -15.86 4.54 -8.58
N ASN A 179 -15.94 5.85 -8.81
CA ASN A 179 -17.20 6.61 -8.96
C ASN A 179 -18.19 6.35 -7.79
N GLY A 180 -17.70 6.44 -6.55
CA GLY A 180 -18.49 6.24 -5.33
C GLY A 180 -18.89 4.79 -5.07
N LYS A 181 -18.40 3.83 -5.87
CA LYS A 181 -18.68 2.40 -5.74
C LYS A 181 -17.42 1.63 -5.36
N TRP A 182 -17.57 0.68 -4.46
CA TRP A 182 -16.49 -0.23 -4.09
C TRP A 182 -16.33 -1.32 -5.15
N ILE A 183 -15.13 -1.41 -5.72
CA ILE A 183 -14.73 -2.43 -6.69
C ILE A 183 -13.77 -3.40 -6.01
N ARG A 184 -14.16 -4.67 -5.90
CA ARG A 184 -13.25 -5.73 -5.43
C ARG A 184 -12.29 -6.11 -6.55
N LYS A 185 -10.99 -5.87 -6.35
CA LYS A 185 -9.91 -6.33 -7.23
C LYS A 185 -8.72 -6.64 -6.34
N PHE A 186 -8.42 -7.93 -6.16
CA PHE A 186 -7.32 -8.32 -5.31
C PHE A 186 -6.00 -7.80 -5.89
N ASN A 187 -5.16 -7.22 -5.03
CA ASN A 187 -3.87 -6.67 -5.43
C ASN A 187 -2.75 -7.20 -4.53
N ASN A 188 -1.92 -8.07 -5.11
CA ASN A 188 -0.82 -8.72 -4.41
C ASN A 188 0.32 -7.77 -4.01
N TYR A 189 0.45 -6.61 -4.67
CA TYR A 189 1.51 -5.63 -4.38
C TYR A 189 1.51 -5.18 -2.91
N PHE A 190 0.34 -5.21 -2.27
CA PHE A 190 0.18 -4.81 -0.87
C PHE A 190 0.47 -5.94 0.13
N TYR A 191 1.00 -7.07 -0.32
CA TYR A 191 1.64 -8.07 0.53
C TYR A 191 3.16 -7.93 0.39
N ASN A 192 3.85 -7.68 1.50
CA ASN A 192 5.30 -7.44 1.52
C ASN A 192 5.71 -6.26 0.63
N ILE A 193 5.12 -5.09 0.89
CA ILE A 193 5.42 -3.84 0.18
C ILE A 193 6.94 -3.57 0.30
N PRO A 194 7.66 -3.33 -0.82
CA PRO A 194 9.09 -3.07 -0.76
C PRO A 194 9.41 -1.85 0.11
N LYS A 195 10.38 -1.99 1.01
CA LYS A 195 10.70 -0.98 2.03
C LYS A 195 11.10 0.35 1.41
N GLU A 196 11.83 0.32 0.30
CA GLU A 196 12.24 1.49 -0.47
C GLU A 196 11.09 2.19 -1.19
N LYS A 197 9.94 1.52 -1.35
CA LYS A 197 8.74 2.05 -2.01
C LYS A 197 7.63 2.44 -1.03
N ILE A 198 7.75 2.11 0.27
CA ILE A 198 6.65 2.35 1.22
C ILE A 198 6.25 3.82 1.31
N PHE A 199 7.21 4.74 1.35
CA PHE A 199 6.96 6.18 1.40
C PHE A 199 6.40 6.77 0.10
N LYS A 200 6.18 5.96 -0.94
CA LYS A 200 5.43 6.40 -2.13
C LYS A 200 3.92 6.38 -1.88
N THR A 201 3.47 5.61 -0.90
CA THR A 201 2.04 5.38 -0.61
C THR A 201 1.67 5.54 0.87
N HIS A 202 2.52 5.11 1.79
CA HIS A 202 2.26 5.06 3.23
C HIS A 202 3.35 5.79 4.01
N PHE A 203 2.95 6.66 4.94
CA PHE A 203 3.84 7.35 5.87
C PHE A 203 3.39 7.07 7.31
N PRO A 204 4.17 6.33 8.12
CA PRO A 204 3.83 6.08 9.53
C PRO A 204 3.81 7.37 10.36
N ASP A 205 2.87 7.47 11.29
CA ASP A 205 2.85 8.56 12.29
C ASP A 205 3.95 8.38 13.35
N ASP A 206 4.17 7.13 13.76
CA ASP A 206 5.22 6.77 14.72
C ASP A 206 6.60 6.79 14.05
N SER A 207 7.49 7.63 14.60
CA SER A 207 8.85 7.85 14.09
C SER A 207 9.71 6.59 14.11
N LEU A 208 9.46 5.62 14.98
CA LEU A 208 10.19 4.35 14.98
C LEU A 208 9.97 3.59 13.66
N TRP A 209 8.76 3.64 13.11
CA TRP A 209 8.46 3.02 11.83
C TRP A 209 9.06 3.80 10.66
N VAL A 210 9.04 5.13 10.71
CA VAL A 210 9.76 5.96 9.74
C VAL A 210 11.24 5.55 9.72
N LEU A 211 11.89 5.46 10.88
CA LEU A 211 13.29 5.08 11.01
C LEU A 211 13.58 3.64 10.55
N ARG A 212 12.62 2.72 10.66
CA ARG A 212 12.77 1.34 10.18
C ARG A 212 12.68 1.22 8.66
N PHE A 213 11.96 2.12 8.00
CA PHE A 213 11.72 2.06 6.56
C PHE A 213 12.69 2.91 5.74
N GLY A 214 13.20 3.99 6.33
CA GLY A 214 14.16 4.88 5.69
C GLY A 214 14.22 6.22 6.42
N ARG A 215 14.35 7.32 5.70
CA ARG A 215 14.28 8.67 6.27
C ARG A 215 13.50 9.55 5.29
N MET A 216 12.38 10.10 5.73
CA MET A 216 11.57 11.05 4.97
C MET A 216 10.78 11.90 5.96
N SER A 217 10.67 13.19 5.71
CA SER A 217 9.78 14.08 6.45
C SER A 217 8.33 13.98 5.93
N LEU A 218 7.37 14.34 6.77
CA LEU A 218 5.97 14.39 6.36
C LEU A 218 5.76 15.36 5.18
N SER A 219 6.47 16.50 5.18
CA SER A 219 6.40 17.48 4.10
C SER A 219 6.89 16.89 2.76
N GLU A 220 8.03 16.19 2.76
CA GLU A 220 8.52 15.50 1.57
C GLU A 220 7.51 14.45 1.09
N PHE A 221 6.93 13.68 2.01
CA PHE A 221 5.89 12.70 1.67
C PHE A 221 4.73 13.35 0.91
N TYR A 222 4.15 14.44 1.43
CA TYR A 222 3.01 15.12 0.81
C TYR A 222 3.36 15.81 -0.51
N ASN A 223 4.61 16.23 -0.70
CA ASN A 223 5.06 16.90 -1.92
C ASN A 223 5.41 15.95 -3.06
N GLN A 224 5.38 14.63 -2.89
CA GLN A 224 5.60 13.67 -3.98
C GLN A 224 4.39 13.58 -4.93
N PRO A 225 4.54 13.07 -6.17
CA PRO A 225 3.39 12.66 -6.98
C PRO A 225 2.61 11.51 -6.32
N ILE A 226 1.43 11.22 -6.85
CA ILE A 226 0.69 10.01 -6.52
C ILE A 226 1.18 8.87 -7.42
N TYR A 227 1.57 7.76 -6.82
CA TYR A 227 2.09 6.59 -7.54
C TYR A 227 1.02 5.52 -7.66
N GLY A 228 0.83 5.00 -8.87
CA GLY A 228 0.00 3.82 -9.12
C GLY A 228 0.71 2.54 -8.72
N HIS A 229 -0.03 1.56 -8.20
CA HIS A 229 0.56 0.30 -7.73
C HIS A 229 1.27 -0.49 -8.85
N ASN A 230 0.80 -0.43 -10.10
CA ASN A 230 1.46 -1.13 -11.21
C ASN A 230 2.79 -0.50 -11.59
N PHE A 231 2.87 0.83 -11.51
CA PHE A 231 4.15 1.53 -11.63
C PHE A 231 5.10 1.09 -10.51
N LEU A 232 4.61 1.06 -9.27
CA LEU A 232 5.40 0.61 -8.13
C LEU A 232 5.77 -0.88 -8.18
N ASN A 233 4.96 -1.73 -8.80
CA ASN A 233 5.27 -3.16 -8.98
C ASN A 233 6.27 -3.40 -10.14
N SER A 234 6.54 -2.39 -10.96
CA SER A 234 7.51 -2.47 -12.05
C SER A 234 8.93 -2.11 -11.58
N ASN A 235 9.90 -2.26 -12.50
CA ASN A 235 11.26 -1.77 -12.37
C ASN A 235 11.45 -0.34 -12.92
N ILE A 236 10.36 0.32 -13.36
CA ILE A 236 10.40 1.68 -13.88
C ILE A 236 10.55 2.65 -12.70
N GLU A 237 11.42 3.64 -12.86
CA GLU A 237 11.69 4.64 -11.84
C GLU A 237 11.50 6.06 -12.41
N LEU A 238 10.80 6.91 -11.66
CA LEU A 238 10.67 8.33 -11.97
C LEU A 238 11.89 9.06 -11.41
N LEU A 239 12.76 9.56 -12.29
CA LEU A 239 13.96 10.32 -11.90
C LEU A 239 13.63 11.80 -11.64
N SER A 240 12.78 12.40 -12.48
CA SER A 240 12.34 13.78 -12.31
C SER A 240 11.01 14.06 -12.99
N PRO A 241 10.18 14.98 -12.46
CA PRO A 241 10.33 15.67 -11.18
C PRO A 241 9.99 14.73 -10.02
N GLN A 242 10.67 14.91 -8.88
CA GLN A 242 10.32 14.20 -7.64
C GLN A 242 9.18 14.88 -6.88
N ASN A 243 8.92 16.16 -7.16
CA ASN A 243 7.78 16.90 -6.65
C ASN A 243 6.53 16.61 -7.51
N GLY A 244 5.40 16.40 -6.86
CA GLY A 244 4.09 16.16 -7.46
C GLY A 244 3.43 17.42 -8.01
N ILE A 245 3.90 18.61 -7.61
CA ILE A 245 3.48 19.90 -8.15
C ILE A 245 4.42 20.29 -9.28
N ILE A 246 3.87 20.41 -10.48
CA ILE A 246 4.58 20.85 -11.68
C ILE A 246 4.11 22.24 -12.05
N LYS A 247 5.04 23.19 -12.20
CA LYS A 247 4.73 24.52 -12.73
C LYS A 247 4.51 24.41 -14.24
N ALA A 248 3.29 24.65 -14.71
CA ALA A 248 2.94 24.64 -16.11
C ALA A 248 3.15 26.05 -16.70
N GLU A 249 3.87 26.14 -17.82
CA GLU A 249 4.13 27.41 -18.50
C GLU A 249 3.66 27.33 -19.95
N ASN A 250 3.03 28.40 -20.45
CA ASN A 250 2.53 28.44 -21.83
C ASN A 250 3.72 28.32 -22.79
N GLY A 251 3.60 27.46 -23.80
CA GLY A 251 4.65 27.22 -24.79
C GLY A 251 5.82 26.34 -24.31
N LYS A 252 5.80 25.85 -23.05
CA LYS A 252 6.81 24.90 -22.56
C LYS A 252 6.18 23.53 -22.32
N ASN A 253 6.92 22.47 -22.66
CA ASN A 253 6.50 21.10 -22.39
C ASN A 253 6.77 20.75 -20.92
N ILE A 254 5.92 19.92 -20.33
CA ILE A 254 6.27 19.22 -19.09
C ILE A 254 7.22 18.09 -19.46
N ILE A 255 8.36 18.03 -18.78
CA ILE A 255 9.40 17.01 -19.02
C ILE A 255 9.46 16.07 -17.82
N LEU A 256 9.22 14.79 -18.09
CA LEU A 256 9.35 13.71 -17.11
C LEU A 256 10.48 12.78 -17.56
N LYS A 257 11.35 12.40 -16.62
CA LYS A 257 12.50 11.53 -16.90
C LYS A 257 12.35 10.22 -16.15
N PHE A 258 12.51 9.11 -16.88
CA PHE A 258 12.34 7.77 -16.36
C PHE A 258 13.56 6.91 -16.61
N LYS A 259 13.87 6.04 -15.65
CA LYS A 259 14.79 4.91 -15.83
C LYS A 259 13.98 3.65 -16.13
N ASN A 260 14.53 2.76 -16.97
CA ASN A 260 13.95 1.47 -17.34
C ASN A 260 12.58 1.54 -18.04
N LEU A 261 12.20 2.69 -18.63
CA LEU A 261 10.99 2.83 -19.42
C LEU A 261 11.32 2.65 -20.91
N ALA A 262 10.77 1.62 -21.56
CA ALA A 262 11.04 1.37 -22.98
C ALA A 262 10.30 2.36 -23.89
N LEU A 263 10.90 2.76 -25.03
CA LEU A 263 10.28 3.70 -25.98
C LEU A 263 9.02 3.16 -26.66
N ASN A 264 8.87 1.85 -26.75
CA ASN A 264 7.68 1.18 -27.29
C ASN A 264 6.58 0.97 -26.23
N SER A 265 6.76 1.48 -25.01
CA SER A 265 5.74 1.36 -23.95
C SER A 265 4.47 2.11 -24.36
N ALA A 266 3.30 1.51 -24.10
CA ALA A 266 2.03 2.17 -24.33
C ALA A 266 1.79 3.24 -23.25
N ILE A 267 2.20 4.48 -23.55
CA ILE A 267 2.07 5.64 -22.66
C ILE A 267 1.04 6.59 -23.23
N ILE A 268 0.05 6.94 -22.40
CA ILE A 268 -0.89 8.02 -22.66
C ILE A 268 -0.98 8.91 -21.44
N TYR A 269 -1.39 10.16 -21.63
CA TYR A 269 -1.67 11.08 -20.54
C TYR A 269 -3.04 11.72 -20.71
N ASN A 270 -3.61 12.20 -19.60
CA ASN A 270 -4.82 13.00 -19.62
C ASN A 270 -4.74 14.12 -18.60
N PHE A 271 -5.34 15.27 -18.92
CA PHE A 271 -5.58 16.33 -17.94
C PHE A 271 -7.02 16.24 -17.43
N LYS A 272 -7.26 16.59 -16.18
CA LYS A 272 -8.62 16.65 -15.64
C LYS A 272 -9.52 17.53 -16.50
N GLY A 273 -10.67 16.97 -16.87
CA GLY A 273 -11.69 17.59 -17.72
C GLY A 273 -11.49 17.38 -19.23
N TYR A 274 -10.41 16.75 -19.67
CA TYR A 274 -10.26 16.35 -21.06
C TYR A 274 -11.02 15.06 -21.35
N ARG A 275 -11.72 15.04 -22.50
CA ARG A 275 -12.52 13.91 -22.95
C ARG A 275 -11.68 12.74 -23.47
N TYR A 276 -10.53 13.04 -24.08
CA TYR A 276 -9.67 12.05 -24.72
C TYR A 276 -8.25 12.13 -24.18
N ALA A 277 -7.65 10.96 -23.94
CA ALA A 277 -6.24 10.85 -23.60
C ALA A 277 -5.37 11.14 -24.84
N GLN A 278 -4.16 11.63 -24.59
CA GLN A 278 -3.19 12.03 -25.61
C GLN A 278 -1.90 11.22 -25.48
N LYS A 279 -1.13 11.14 -26.58
CA LYS A 279 0.20 10.51 -26.57
C LYS A 279 1.27 11.57 -26.30
N PRO A 280 2.20 11.32 -25.36
CA PRO A 280 3.35 12.20 -25.19
C PRO A 280 4.38 11.99 -26.30
N VAL A 281 5.33 12.92 -26.42
CA VAL A 281 6.53 12.73 -27.25
C VAL A 281 7.60 12.03 -26.42
N LEU A 282 8.13 10.92 -26.93
CA LEU A 282 9.14 10.10 -26.25
C LEU A 282 10.50 10.27 -26.92
N LYS A 283 11.55 10.43 -26.11
CA LYS A 283 12.95 10.42 -26.56
C LYS A 283 13.78 9.65 -25.55
N MET A 284 14.85 8.98 -26.00
CA MET A 284 15.84 8.40 -25.12
C MET A 284 17.15 9.19 -25.21
N GLU A 285 17.72 9.53 -24.06
CA GLU A 285 19.00 10.22 -23.94
C GLU A 285 19.80 9.56 -22.82
N ASN A 286 21.01 9.07 -23.11
CA ASN A 286 21.91 8.45 -22.13
C ASN A 286 21.25 7.37 -21.26
N GLY A 287 20.41 6.51 -21.86
CA GLY A 287 19.68 5.46 -21.15
C GLY A 287 18.50 5.94 -20.30
N ILE A 288 18.16 7.22 -20.35
CA ILE A 288 17.00 7.81 -19.69
C ILE A 288 15.92 8.08 -20.74
N THR A 289 14.69 7.66 -20.44
CA THR A 289 13.53 7.94 -21.28
C THR A 289 12.88 9.25 -20.83
N ILE A 290 12.83 10.20 -21.76
CA ILE A 290 12.22 11.50 -21.61
C ILE A 290 10.82 11.45 -22.20
N VAL A 291 9.83 11.71 -21.35
CA VAL A 291 8.42 11.85 -21.72
C VAL A 291 8.09 13.34 -21.71
N SER A 292 7.82 13.89 -22.89
CA SER A 292 7.47 15.30 -23.09
C SER A 292 5.98 15.45 -23.33
N ILE A 293 5.32 16.25 -22.48
CA ILE A 293 3.88 16.52 -22.55
C ILE A 293 3.69 17.96 -23.05
N PRO A 294 3.19 18.12 -24.30
CA PRO A 294 2.98 19.44 -24.88
C PRO A 294 1.77 20.15 -24.30
N ASN A 295 1.76 21.48 -24.43
CA ASN A 295 0.63 22.36 -24.10
C ASN A 295 0.03 22.09 -22.70
N PRO A 296 0.83 22.19 -21.62
CA PRO A 296 0.37 21.82 -20.30
C PRO A 296 -0.73 22.76 -19.81
N LYS A 297 -1.76 22.17 -19.22
CA LYS A 297 -2.86 22.92 -18.61
C LYS A 297 -2.49 23.36 -17.20
N LYS A 298 -2.58 24.66 -16.91
CA LYS A 298 -2.42 25.21 -15.55
C LYS A 298 -3.61 24.85 -14.66
N ASN A 299 -3.41 24.86 -13.35
CA ASN A 299 -4.44 24.58 -12.33
C ASN A 299 -5.25 23.30 -12.63
N SER A 300 -4.54 22.23 -12.98
CA SER A 300 -5.16 20.96 -13.37
C SER A 300 -4.50 19.78 -12.68
N GLU A 301 -4.99 18.59 -12.99
CA GLU A 301 -4.43 17.32 -12.53
C GLU A 301 -3.98 16.57 -13.78
N LEU A 302 -2.72 16.14 -13.80
CA LEU A 302 -2.12 15.39 -14.88
C LEU A 302 -2.05 13.93 -14.47
N TYR A 303 -2.63 13.06 -15.31
CA TYR A 303 -2.64 11.62 -15.14
C TYR A 303 -1.78 10.99 -16.23
N LEU A 304 -0.78 10.21 -15.84
CA LEU A 304 -0.03 9.34 -16.76
C LEU A 304 -0.52 7.91 -16.61
N TYR A 305 -0.71 7.25 -17.75
CA TYR A 305 -1.12 5.86 -17.82
C TYR A 305 -0.07 5.06 -18.58
N PHE A 306 0.35 3.95 -17.99
CA PHE A 306 1.19 2.94 -18.65
C PHE A 306 0.33 1.70 -18.84
N ASN A 307 0.23 1.20 -20.07
CA ASN A 307 -0.60 0.02 -20.40
C ASN A 307 -2.05 0.13 -19.88
N ASN A 308 -2.67 1.31 -20.08
CA ASN A 308 -4.04 1.65 -19.67
C ASN A 308 -4.32 1.68 -18.16
N GLU A 309 -3.30 1.59 -17.30
CA GLU A 309 -3.45 1.75 -15.86
C GLU A 309 -2.71 3.01 -15.39
N VAL A 310 -3.30 3.72 -14.43
CA VAL A 310 -2.72 4.96 -13.88
C VAL A 310 -1.36 4.63 -13.26
N ALA A 311 -0.31 5.26 -13.76
CA ALA A 311 1.07 5.07 -13.32
C ALA A 311 1.49 6.17 -12.36
N LEU A 312 1.24 7.43 -12.71
CA LEU A 312 1.61 8.60 -11.93
C LEU A 312 0.55 9.69 -12.06
N GLN A 313 0.39 10.48 -11.01
CA GLN A 313 -0.49 11.64 -11.03
C GLN A 313 0.21 12.85 -10.41
N PHE A 314 0.04 14.00 -11.05
CA PHE A 314 0.66 15.28 -10.68
C PHE A 314 -0.41 16.37 -10.60
N LYS A 315 -0.11 17.43 -9.86
CA LYS A 315 -0.85 18.68 -9.86
C LYS A 315 -0.09 19.71 -10.69
N THR A 316 -0.75 20.33 -11.66
CA THR A 316 -0.16 21.43 -12.41
C THR A 316 -0.60 22.76 -11.84
N LYS A 317 0.34 23.67 -11.63
CA LYS A 317 0.10 25.06 -11.21
C LYS A 317 0.47 26.03 -12.32
#